data_AF-A0A1A9VVB5-F1
#
_entry.id   AF-A0A1A9VVB5-F1
#
_cell.length_a   1.000
_cell.length_b   1.000
_cell.length_c   1.000
_cell.angle_alpha   90.00
_cell.angle_beta   90.00
_cell.angle_gamma   90.00
#
_symmetry.space_group_name_H-M   'P 1'
#
loop_
_entity.id
_entity.type
_entity.pdbx_description
1 polymer ?
#
loop_
_entity_poly.entity_id
_entity_poly.type
_entity_poly.pdbx_seq_one_letter_code
_entity_poly.pdbx_strand_id
1 'polypeptide(L)'
;MVGGSVAYKAATSMPIILENGRKVFGPQRIPNAAIPTHRCELYVARIPPQLDELSFLVWLHRIGQVYEFRLMMNSCSSSRGFAYIRFMKEREALAGLEMLKYLYISGERLQVSPSEGKNRLFLSSIPRNIPISLLEESLKLYFPKMHRFAAYRPMKEELQGKGQEEVLNRGFAFVEFANHEDALEAKKRLTPCRVRMWGADLKVQWAKPREEKSRDPMAYRDFSTNDKIKDDCSRLRLYCLANNWCIPVILYGRSFRSRNLQYGAILLKNIFSGLHSIIIVEINVTSMSDIHLLLCELAVEMIERHSAIPPYSYIIRASSNTKAELVYLLQQSDDLYRANLEAEFYSFTAIRELLIALQLVAAHNSKIVLNMYKRAFLTHNPVATFCLGSNHPLGQFYAILPKFRNNPKLDNDFNDMEINLLLKVQEDVNTTDSVIETKTINEISAKQAIFKTEILFLKSQKIPKIKRLRYVDIEALISKECYDTQQYINSNPVWIAGQTYQDAIYN
;
A
#
# COMPACT_ATOMS: atom_id res chain seq x y z
N MET A 1 -18.26 -26.36 -1.16
CA MET A 1 -18.84 -25.78 0.06
C MET A 1 -17.72 -25.08 0.83
N VAL A 2 -17.55 -23.77 0.63
CA VAL A 2 -16.45 -22.99 1.24
C VAL A 2 -16.93 -22.48 2.58
N GLY A 3 -16.41 -23.02 3.69
CA GLY A 3 -16.55 -22.37 4.98
C GLY A 3 -15.95 -20.96 4.87
N GLY A 4 -16.77 -19.93 5.05
CA GLY A 4 -16.33 -18.54 4.86
C GLY A 4 -15.07 -18.23 5.65
N SER A 5 -14.14 -17.49 5.02
CA SER A 5 -12.89 -17.01 5.63
C SER A 5 -13.14 -16.40 7.01
N VAL A 6 -12.16 -16.49 7.93
CA VAL A 6 -12.23 -15.90 9.28
C VAL A 6 -12.64 -14.42 9.21
N ALA A 7 -12.11 -13.68 8.23
CA ALA A 7 -12.47 -12.29 7.98
C ALA A 7 -13.94 -12.10 7.55
N TYR A 8 -14.49 -13.03 6.74
CA TYR A 8 -15.90 -13.00 6.35
C TYR A 8 -16.81 -13.21 7.55
N LYS A 9 -16.53 -14.23 8.37
CA LYS A 9 -17.30 -14.48 9.59
C LYS A 9 -17.23 -13.31 10.57
N ALA A 10 -16.04 -12.71 10.74
CA ALA A 10 -15.85 -11.53 11.56
C ALA A 10 -16.69 -10.35 11.06
N ALA A 11 -16.61 -10.02 9.77
CA ALA A 11 -17.36 -8.91 9.18
C ALA A 11 -18.88 -9.09 9.31
N THR A 12 -19.41 -10.28 9.01
CA THR A 12 -20.85 -10.56 9.11
C THR A 12 -21.37 -10.62 10.55
N SER A 13 -20.47 -10.80 11.54
CA SER A 13 -20.85 -10.85 12.96
C SER A 13 -20.98 -9.47 13.61
N MET A 14 -20.56 -8.40 12.93
CA MET A 14 -20.61 -7.05 13.50
C MET A 14 -22.04 -6.50 13.48
N PRO A 15 -22.54 -5.92 14.59
CA PRO A 15 -23.83 -5.25 14.60
C PRO A 15 -23.80 -4.02 13.68
N ILE A 16 -24.90 -3.78 12.96
CA ILE A 16 -25.07 -2.61 12.11
C ILE A 16 -26.00 -1.63 12.82
N ILE A 17 -25.51 -0.43 13.07
CA ILE A 17 -26.21 0.64 13.79
C ILE A 17 -26.32 1.86 12.88
N LEU A 18 -27.53 2.38 12.68
CA LEU A 18 -27.80 3.61 11.93
C LEU A 18 -28.16 4.72 12.91
N GLU A 19 -27.26 5.69 13.09
CA GLU A 19 -27.45 6.77 14.06
C GLU A 19 -26.97 8.11 13.51
N ASN A 20 -27.82 9.15 13.62
CA ASN A 20 -27.43 10.56 13.43
C ASN A 20 -26.66 10.85 12.12
N GLY A 21 -27.06 10.24 11.00
CA GLY A 21 -26.37 10.40 9.71
C GLY A 21 -25.05 9.63 9.61
N ARG A 22 -24.90 8.54 10.35
CA ARG A 22 -23.74 7.63 10.31
C ARG A 22 -24.23 6.19 10.27
N LYS A 23 -23.51 5.35 9.54
CA LYS A 23 -23.68 3.91 9.51
C LYS A 23 -22.47 3.27 10.18
N VAL A 24 -22.70 2.59 11.29
CA VAL A 24 -21.66 2.04 12.16
C VAL A 24 -21.73 0.52 12.13
N PHE A 25 -20.61 -0.11 11.83
CA PHE A 25 -20.39 -1.55 11.96
C PHE A 25 -19.56 -1.76 13.23
N GLY A 26 -20.16 -2.36 14.25
CA GLY A 26 -19.60 -2.44 15.60
C GLY A 26 -20.32 -1.55 16.62
N PRO A 27 -19.81 -1.42 17.86
CA PRO A 27 -18.56 -2.02 18.34
C PRO A 27 -18.68 -3.53 18.51
N GLN A 28 -17.62 -4.27 18.16
CA GLN A 28 -17.56 -5.70 18.44
C GLN A 28 -17.50 -5.89 19.98
N ARG A 29 -18.56 -6.45 20.58
CA ARG A 29 -18.62 -6.72 22.03
C ARG A 29 -17.70 -7.90 22.35
N ILE A 30 -16.43 -7.61 22.62
CA ILE A 30 -15.49 -8.61 23.12
C ILE A 30 -15.47 -8.54 24.64
N PRO A 31 -15.91 -9.61 25.34
CA PRO A 31 -15.85 -9.65 26.80
C PRO A 31 -14.42 -9.40 27.28
N ASN A 32 -14.24 -8.50 28.25
CA ASN A 32 -12.97 -8.16 28.89
C ASN A 32 -11.87 -7.56 27.99
N ALA A 33 -12.17 -7.16 26.75
CA ALA A 33 -11.20 -6.44 25.92
C ALA A 33 -11.17 -4.95 26.26
N ALA A 34 -9.97 -4.38 26.36
CA ALA A 34 -9.79 -2.94 26.49
C ALA A 34 -10.29 -2.22 25.24
N ILE A 35 -10.98 -1.09 25.42
CA ILE A 35 -11.45 -0.27 24.30
C ILE A 35 -10.23 0.30 23.57
N PRO A 36 -10.10 0.11 22.24
CA PRO A 36 -8.95 0.63 21.50
C PRO A 36 -8.88 2.15 21.56
N THR A 37 -7.66 2.67 21.74
CA THR A 37 -7.42 4.12 21.86
C THR A 37 -7.59 4.83 20.52
N HIS A 38 -7.57 6.18 20.53
CA HIS A 38 -7.64 6.98 19.30
C HIS A 38 -6.49 6.70 18.31
N ARG A 39 -5.35 6.16 18.76
CA ARG A 39 -4.23 5.75 17.89
C ARG A 39 -4.53 4.48 17.09
N CYS A 40 -5.61 3.78 17.41
CA CYS A 40 -6.06 2.67 16.59
C CYS A 40 -7.06 3.12 15.52
N GLU A 41 -7.38 4.41 15.43
CA GLU A 41 -8.38 4.96 14.52
C GLU A 41 -7.73 5.68 13.33
N LEU A 42 -8.20 5.33 12.13
CA LEU A 42 -7.83 5.94 10.86
C LEU A 42 -9.00 6.73 10.29
N TYR A 43 -8.68 7.85 9.67
CA TYR A 43 -9.59 8.60 8.81
C TYR A 43 -9.36 8.19 7.36
N VAL A 44 -10.42 7.76 6.68
CA VAL A 44 -10.39 7.36 5.27
C VAL A 44 -11.33 8.26 4.49
N ALA A 45 -10.82 8.94 3.48
CA ALA A 45 -11.56 9.81 2.56
C ALA A 45 -11.45 9.31 1.11
N ARG A 46 -12.21 9.98 0.22
CA ARG A 46 -12.38 9.57 -1.20
C ARG A 46 -12.94 8.16 -1.33
N ILE A 47 -13.88 7.83 -0.45
CA ILE A 47 -14.64 6.58 -0.56
C ILE A 47 -15.72 6.79 -1.63
N PRO A 48 -15.81 5.93 -2.65
CA PRO A 48 -16.84 6.06 -3.66
C PRO A 48 -18.25 5.92 -3.05
N PRO A 49 -19.28 6.61 -3.59
CA PRO A 49 -20.64 6.54 -3.06
C PRO A 49 -21.23 5.12 -3.06
N GLN A 50 -20.86 4.31 -4.05
CA GLN A 50 -21.30 2.92 -4.23
C GLN A 50 -20.30 1.89 -3.68
N LEU A 51 -19.75 2.15 -2.50
CA LEU A 51 -18.88 1.19 -1.81
C LEU A 51 -19.68 -0.07 -1.42
N ASP A 52 -19.19 -1.25 -1.79
CA ASP A 52 -19.62 -2.50 -1.15
C ASP A 52 -19.01 -2.57 0.27
N GLU A 53 -19.79 -2.11 1.24
CA GLU A 53 -19.40 -2.01 2.64
C GLU A 53 -19.00 -3.36 3.24
N LEU A 54 -19.69 -4.45 2.86
CA LEU A 54 -19.38 -5.78 3.40
C LEU A 54 -18.06 -6.27 2.83
N SER A 55 -17.88 -6.20 1.51
CA SER A 55 -16.60 -6.57 0.88
C SER A 55 -15.43 -5.73 1.40
N PHE A 56 -15.66 -4.43 1.63
CA PHE A 56 -14.65 -3.56 2.23
C PHE A 56 -14.35 -3.92 3.69
N LEU A 57 -15.36 -4.20 4.51
CA LEU A 57 -15.17 -4.63 5.89
C LEU A 57 -14.44 -5.98 5.97
N VAL A 58 -14.77 -6.93 5.08
CA VAL A 58 -14.04 -8.19 4.93
C VAL A 58 -12.59 -7.93 4.57
N TRP A 59 -12.30 -6.95 3.71
CA TRP A 59 -10.94 -6.55 3.35
C TRP A 59 -10.19 -5.93 4.54
N LEU A 60 -10.83 -5.07 5.33
CA LEU A 60 -10.24 -4.47 6.54
C LEU A 60 -9.88 -5.53 7.58
N HIS A 61 -10.75 -6.53 7.76
CA HIS A 61 -10.50 -7.64 8.68
C HIS A 61 -9.33 -8.52 8.29
N ARG A 62 -8.79 -8.38 7.06
CA ARG A 62 -7.58 -9.06 6.65
C ARG A 62 -6.30 -8.39 7.17
N ILE A 63 -6.36 -7.09 7.44
CA ILE A 63 -5.23 -6.35 8.04
C ILE A 63 -5.17 -6.62 9.55
N GLY A 64 -6.34 -6.62 10.20
CA GLY A 64 -6.43 -6.77 11.63
C GLY A 64 -7.88 -6.77 12.09
N GLN A 65 -8.10 -6.98 13.38
CA GLN A 65 -9.46 -7.04 13.91
C GLN A 65 -10.06 -5.62 13.97
N VAL A 66 -11.09 -5.37 13.16
CA VAL A 66 -11.85 -4.12 13.19
C VAL A 66 -12.73 -4.10 14.43
N TYR A 67 -12.54 -3.09 15.27
CA TYR A 67 -13.39 -2.82 16.42
C TYR A 67 -14.66 -2.06 16.00
N GLU A 68 -14.48 -1.06 15.15
CA GLU A 68 -15.56 -0.19 14.70
C GLU A 68 -15.24 0.36 13.29
N PHE A 69 -16.21 0.31 12.37
CA PHE A 69 -16.16 1.00 11.08
C PHE A 69 -17.36 1.95 10.98
N ARG A 70 -17.10 3.26 10.92
CA ARG A 70 -18.11 4.32 10.86
C ARG A 70 -18.08 5.00 9.51
N LEU A 71 -19.04 4.66 8.64
CA LEU A 71 -19.27 5.35 7.39
C LEU A 71 -20.17 6.57 7.62
N MET A 72 -19.72 7.74 7.20
CA MET A 72 -20.49 8.97 7.37
C MET A 72 -21.48 9.10 6.22
N MET A 73 -22.74 9.39 6.53
CA MET A 73 -23.85 9.41 5.57
C MET A 73 -24.44 10.81 5.45
N ASN A 74 -24.99 11.12 4.29
CA ASN A 74 -25.83 12.29 4.06
C ASN A 74 -27.28 12.00 4.43
N SER A 75 -28.08 13.05 4.49
CA SER A 75 -29.52 12.98 4.79
C SER A 75 -30.30 12.09 3.81
N CYS A 76 -29.79 11.91 2.57
CA CYS A 76 -30.38 11.07 1.53
C CYS A 76 -29.85 9.62 1.53
N SER A 77 -29.30 9.12 2.65
CA SER A 77 -28.72 7.78 2.77
C SER A 77 -27.58 7.44 1.79
N SER A 78 -26.98 8.44 1.15
CA SER A 78 -25.74 8.31 0.38
C SER A 78 -24.52 8.53 1.27
N SER A 79 -23.39 7.89 0.97
CA SER A 79 -22.16 8.12 1.73
C SER A 79 -21.62 9.54 1.51
N ARG A 80 -20.99 10.11 2.53
CA ARG A 80 -20.27 11.40 2.47
C ARG A 80 -18.89 11.30 1.82
N GLY A 81 -18.51 10.10 1.39
CA GLY A 81 -17.19 9.82 0.83
C GLY A 81 -16.06 9.76 1.84
N PHE A 82 -16.37 9.60 3.14
CA PHE A 82 -15.36 9.35 4.17
C PHE A 82 -15.89 8.49 5.33
N ALA A 83 -14.96 7.83 6.01
CA ALA A 83 -15.22 6.94 7.13
C ALA A 83 -14.13 7.04 8.20
N TYR A 84 -14.44 6.53 9.38
CA TYR A 84 -13.49 6.27 10.45
C TYR A 84 -13.40 4.77 10.68
N ILE A 85 -12.19 4.24 10.75
CA ILE A 85 -11.95 2.80 10.96
C ILE A 85 -11.09 2.67 12.21
N ARG A 86 -11.61 1.98 13.23
CA ARG A 86 -10.88 1.67 14.45
C ARG A 86 -10.53 0.19 14.50
N PHE A 87 -9.23 -0.10 14.55
CA PHE A 87 -8.70 -1.44 14.78
C PHE A 87 -8.57 -1.74 16.28
N MET A 88 -8.34 -3.01 16.63
CA MET A 88 -8.08 -3.40 18.02
C MET A 88 -6.70 -2.96 18.49
N LYS A 89 -5.69 -3.02 17.62
CA LYS A 89 -4.28 -2.76 17.97
C LYS A 89 -3.69 -1.61 17.14
N GLU A 90 -2.79 -0.83 17.74
CA GLU A 90 -2.10 0.28 17.06
C GLU A 90 -1.28 -0.22 15.86
N ARG A 91 -0.62 -1.38 15.97
CA ARG A 91 0.12 -2.00 14.85
C ARG A 91 -0.77 -2.29 13.63
N GLU A 92 -2.03 -2.68 13.86
CA GLU A 92 -3.00 -3.00 12.79
C GLU A 92 -3.47 -1.72 12.11
N ALA A 93 -3.65 -0.65 12.89
CA ALA A 93 -3.93 0.68 12.33
C ALA A 93 -2.75 1.23 11.52
N LEU A 94 -1.50 1.03 11.95
CA LEU A 94 -0.32 1.44 11.18
C LEU A 94 -0.19 0.65 9.86
N ALA A 95 -0.40 -0.67 9.89
CA ALA A 95 -0.46 -1.48 8.67
C ALA A 95 -1.62 -1.04 7.75
N GLY A 96 -2.79 -0.73 8.34
CA GLY A 96 -3.94 -0.17 7.64
C GLY A 96 -3.62 1.16 6.95
N LEU A 97 -2.93 2.06 7.63
CA LEU A 97 -2.50 3.35 7.09
C LEU A 97 -1.57 3.19 5.88
N GLU A 98 -0.70 2.18 5.89
CA GLU A 98 0.21 1.88 4.79
C GLU A 98 -0.53 1.26 3.60
N MET A 99 -1.34 0.23 3.83
CA MET A 99 -1.98 -0.55 2.76
C MET A 99 -3.16 0.19 2.09
N LEU A 100 -4.02 0.83 2.89
CA LEU A 100 -5.24 1.48 2.35
C LEU A 100 -4.91 2.63 1.40
N LYS A 101 -3.74 3.28 1.53
CA LYS A 101 -3.28 4.33 0.60
C LYS A 101 -3.08 3.83 -0.83
N TYR A 102 -2.87 2.53 -1.03
CA TYR A 102 -2.63 1.91 -2.34
C TYR A 102 -3.82 1.09 -2.85
N LEU A 103 -4.93 1.05 -2.10
CA LEU A 103 -6.14 0.35 -2.48
C LEU A 103 -6.96 1.18 -3.48
N TYR A 104 -7.32 0.57 -4.60
CA TYR A 104 -8.28 1.09 -5.55
C TYR A 104 -9.66 0.49 -5.30
N ILE A 105 -10.68 1.35 -5.22
CA ILE A 105 -12.08 0.96 -5.15
C ILE A 105 -12.81 1.70 -6.27
N SER A 106 -13.37 0.93 -7.21
CA SER A 106 -14.09 1.48 -8.37
C SER A 106 -13.29 2.52 -9.16
N GLY A 107 -11.97 2.33 -9.26
CA GLY A 107 -11.08 3.25 -9.98
C GLY A 107 -10.62 4.47 -9.17
N GLU A 108 -11.06 4.62 -7.91
CA GLU A 108 -10.59 5.69 -7.03
C GLU A 108 -9.63 5.15 -5.96
N ARG A 109 -8.56 5.91 -5.69
CA ARG A 109 -7.63 5.61 -4.61
C ARG A 109 -8.06 6.32 -3.34
N LEU A 110 -8.10 5.57 -2.24
CA LEU A 110 -8.45 6.11 -0.93
C LEU A 110 -7.39 7.10 -0.43
N GLN A 111 -7.82 8.10 0.31
CA GLN A 111 -6.94 8.98 1.07
C GLN A 111 -7.02 8.60 2.54
N VAL A 112 -5.88 8.28 3.14
CA VAL A 112 -5.84 7.75 4.51
C VAL A 112 -4.90 8.58 5.35
N SER A 113 -5.39 9.02 6.51
CA SER A 113 -4.59 9.69 7.52
C SER A 113 -4.92 9.11 8.89
N PRO A 114 -4.03 9.26 9.88
CA PRO A 114 -4.40 9.00 11.25
C PRO A 114 -5.59 9.86 11.66
N SER A 115 -6.51 9.32 12.47
CA SER A 115 -7.65 10.08 12.96
C SER A 115 -7.17 11.17 13.93
N GLU A 116 -7.56 12.42 13.68
CA GLU A 116 -7.41 13.48 14.65
C GLU A 116 -8.43 13.24 15.77
N GLY A 117 -7.98 12.58 16.84
CA GLY A 117 -8.83 12.25 17.98
C GLY A 117 -9.53 13.48 18.54
N LYS A 118 -10.82 13.66 18.25
CA LYS A 118 -11.67 14.69 18.89
C LYS A 118 -12.11 14.21 20.26
N ASN A 119 -11.17 13.86 21.12
CA ASN A 119 -11.41 13.36 22.48
C ASN A 119 -11.02 14.37 23.57
N ARG A 120 -10.51 15.55 23.18
CA ARG A 120 -10.10 16.61 24.10
C ARG A 120 -10.92 17.89 23.89
N LEU A 121 -11.45 18.43 24.97
CA LEU A 121 -12.18 19.69 25.02
C LEU A 121 -11.32 20.79 25.66
N PHE A 122 -11.46 22.00 25.14
CA PHE A 122 -10.99 23.24 25.73
C PHE A 122 -12.18 23.94 26.37
N LEU A 123 -12.13 24.10 27.69
CA LEU A 123 -13.08 24.85 28.48
C LEU A 123 -12.48 26.22 28.78
N SER A 124 -13.20 27.28 28.47
CA SER A 124 -12.82 28.66 28.75
C SER A 124 -13.94 29.42 29.46
N SER A 125 -13.63 30.60 29.99
CA SER A 125 -14.54 31.39 30.84
C SER A 125 -14.78 30.77 32.21
N ILE A 126 -13.77 30.07 32.76
CA ILE A 126 -13.79 29.54 34.12
C ILE A 126 -13.46 30.68 35.10
N PRO A 127 -14.20 30.86 36.21
CA PRO A 127 -13.86 31.84 37.23
C PRO A 127 -12.45 31.62 37.79
N ARG A 128 -11.65 32.68 37.85
CA ARG A 128 -10.21 32.59 38.20
C ARG A 128 -9.96 32.37 39.69
N ASN A 129 -10.96 32.59 40.53
CA ASN A 129 -10.92 32.46 41.99
C ASN A 129 -11.16 31.02 42.50
N ILE A 130 -11.26 30.04 41.61
CA ILE A 130 -11.51 28.63 41.97
C ILE A 130 -10.19 27.85 41.99
N PRO A 131 -9.90 27.09 43.06
CA PRO A 131 -8.70 26.25 43.09
C PRO A 131 -8.80 25.10 42.09
N ILE A 132 -7.65 24.75 41.49
CA ILE A 132 -7.56 23.71 40.45
C ILE A 132 -8.07 22.34 40.93
N SER A 133 -7.89 22.01 42.21
CA SER A 133 -8.40 20.76 42.81
C SER A 133 -9.94 20.69 42.77
N LEU A 134 -10.61 21.77 43.19
CA LEU A 134 -12.08 21.85 43.18
C LEU A 134 -12.64 21.87 41.75
N LEU A 135 -11.89 22.45 40.80
CA LEU A 135 -12.22 22.44 39.39
C LEU A 135 -12.24 21.00 38.83
N GLU A 136 -11.23 20.21 39.18
CA GLU A 136 -11.15 18.80 38.79
C GLU A 136 -12.27 17.96 39.41
N GLU A 137 -12.53 18.12 40.72
CA GLU A 137 -13.57 17.38 41.44
C GLU A 137 -14.97 17.66 40.89
N SER A 138 -15.30 18.94 40.66
CA SER A 138 -16.60 19.33 40.12
C SER A 138 -16.80 18.81 38.70
N LEU A 139 -15.76 18.84 37.86
CA LEU A 139 -15.81 18.27 36.51
C LEU A 139 -15.87 16.75 36.51
N LYS A 140 -15.22 16.06 37.46
CA LYS A 140 -15.39 14.61 37.67
C LYS A 140 -16.82 14.26 38.06
N LEU A 141 -17.45 15.06 38.92
CA LEU A 141 -18.84 14.84 39.33
C LEU A 141 -19.81 14.98 38.14
N TYR A 142 -19.59 16.00 37.30
CA TYR A 142 -20.41 16.22 36.10
C TYR A 142 -20.09 15.24 34.96
N PHE A 143 -18.84 14.83 34.83
CA PHE A 143 -18.33 13.94 33.79
C PHE A 143 -17.54 12.78 34.44
N PRO A 144 -18.22 11.78 35.01
CA PRO A 144 -17.56 10.66 35.69
C PRO A 144 -16.67 9.83 34.74
N LYS A 145 -16.94 9.89 33.43
CA LYS A 145 -16.13 9.24 32.38
C LYS A 145 -14.91 10.07 31.93
N MET A 146 -14.59 11.16 32.63
CA MET A 146 -13.40 11.96 32.34
C MET A 146 -12.13 11.14 32.60
N HIS A 147 -11.25 11.07 31.60
CA HIS A 147 -10.02 10.28 31.70
C HIS A 147 -8.85 11.12 32.23
N ARG A 148 -8.69 12.35 31.72
CA ARG A 148 -7.60 13.24 32.13
C ARG A 148 -8.07 14.70 32.20
N PHE A 149 -7.56 15.41 33.20
CA PHE A 149 -7.81 16.83 33.42
C PHE A 149 -6.49 17.61 33.43
N ALA A 150 -6.47 18.79 32.80
CA ALA A 150 -5.32 19.68 32.84
C ALA A 150 -5.76 21.15 32.91
N ALA A 151 -5.49 21.79 34.05
CA ALA A 151 -5.58 23.22 34.24
C ALA A 151 -4.23 23.76 34.74
N TYR A 152 -4.00 25.06 34.54
CA TYR A 152 -2.71 25.67 34.80
C TYR A 152 -2.82 26.76 35.87
N ARG A 153 -1.80 26.82 36.72
CA ARG A 153 -1.65 27.89 37.71
C ARG A 153 -1.38 29.24 37.01
N PRO A 154 -1.77 30.37 37.62
CA PRO A 154 -1.52 31.70 37.08
C PRO A 154 -0.04 31.94 36.83
N MET A 155 0.31 32.76 35.83
CA MET A 155 1.70 33.14 35.59
C MET A 155 2.14 34.25 36.57
N LYS A 156 3.42 34.31 36.94
CA LYS A 156 3.94 35.30 37.91
C LYS A 156 3.65 36.76 37.51
N GLU A 157 3.57 37.04 36.21
CA GLU A 157 3.23 38.35 35.64
C GLU A 157 1.75 38.73 35.82
N GLU A 158 0.84 37.74 35.88
CA GLU A 158 -0.62 37.94 36.05
C GLU A 158 -1.00 38.20 37.51
N LEU A 159 -0.11 37.90 38.46
CA LEU A 159 -0.27 38.15 39.89
C LEU A 159 0.10 39.59 40.28
N GLN A 160 0.81 40.33 39.41
CA GLN A 160 1.24 41.71 39.67
C GLN A 160 0.22 42.77 39.26
N GLY A 161 -0.83 42.39 38.52
CA GLY A 161 -1.83 43.31 37.99
C GLY A 161 -3.15 43.27 38.76
N LYS A 162 -3.39 44.33 39.56
CA LYS A 162 -4.63 44.72 40.24
C LYS A 162 -4.96 43.95 41.53
N GLY A 163 -5.04 44.70 42.63
CA GLY A 163 -5.64 44.23 43.87
C GLY A 163 -7.12 43.91 43.70
N GLN A 164 -7.55 42.90 44.45
CA GLN A 164 -8.88 42.25 44.53
C GLN A 164 -9.00 40.94 43.72
N GLU A 165 -9.28 39.88 44.48
CA GLU A 165 -9.44 38.45 44.17
C GLU A 165 -8.16 37.60 44.01
N GLU A 166 -8.05 36.53 44.82
CA GLU A 166 -7.03 35.50 44.64
C GLU A 166 -7.21 34.81 43.29
N VAL A 167 -6.31 35.07 42.36
CA VAL A 167 -6.26 34.36 41.07
C VAL A 167 -5.62 33.00 41.33
N LEU A 168 -6.42 31.93 41.31
CA LEU A 168 -6.01 30.55 41.60
C LEU A 168 -5.87 29.69 40.33
N ASN A 169 -6.40 30.14 39.19
CA ASN A 169 -6.30 29.47 37.89
C ASN A 169 -6.25 30.45 36.70
N ARG A 170 -5.86 29.98 35.50
CA ARG A 170 -5.76 30.80 34.27
C ARG A 170 -7.09 31.04 33.52
N GLY A 171 -8.23 30.63 34.06
CA GLY A 171 -9.56 30.79 33.46
C GLY A 171 -9.89 29.83 32.31
N PHE A 172 -9.06 28.81 32.09
CA PHE A 172 -9.31 27.74 31.14
C PHE A 172 -8.79 26.39 31.63
N ALA A 173 -9.38 25.32 31.12
CA ALA A 173 -8.98 23.95 31.40
C ALA A 173 -9.13 23.06 30.17
N PHE A 174 -8.38 21.97 30.15
CA PHE A 174 -8.53 20.91 29.16
C PHE A 174 -9.08 19.66 29.82
N VAL A 175 -10.09 19.09 29.18
CA VAL A 175 -10.74 17.85 29.60
C VAL A 175 -10.56 16.84 28.49
N GLU A 176 -10.05 15.66 28.81
CA GLU A 176 -9.83 14.58 27.86
C GLU A 176 -10.62 13.34 28.26
N PHE A 177 -11.25 12.75 27.27
CA PHE A 177 -12.06 11.55 27.37
C PHE A 177 -11.37 10.38 26.67
N ALA A 178 -11.73 9.17 27.07
CA ALA A 178 -11.26 7.96 26.39
C ALA A 178 -11.74 7.91 24.92
N ASN A 179 -12.99 8.33 24.68
CA ASN A 179 -13.65 8.21 23.39
C ASN A 179 -14.23 9.54 22.90
N HIS A 180 -14.39 9.66 21.57
CA HIS A 180 -15.02 10.83 20.95
C HIS A 180 -16.47 11.01 21.38
N GLU A 181 -17.24 9.93 21.54
CA GLU A 181 -18.66 10.01 21.88
C GLU A 181 -18.88 10.59 23.29
N ASP A 182 -18.08 10.15 24.28
CA ASP A 182 -18.12 10.74 25.62
C ASP A 182 -17.71 12.23 25.61
N ALA A 183 -16.71 12.59 24.78
CA ALA A 183 -16.31 13.99 24.61
C ALA A 183 -17.39 14.83 23.91
N LEU A 184 -18.09 14.25 22.93
CA LEU A 184 -19.19 14.90 22.21
C LEU A 184 -20.40 15.09 23.11
N GLU A 185 -20.73 14.10 23.93
CA GLU A 185 -21.77 14.19 24.95
C GLU A 185 -21.44 15.31 25.95
N ALA A 186 -20.21 15.33 26.47
CA ALA A 186 -19.75 16.38 27.37
C ALA A 186 -19.84 17.76 26.71
N LYS A 187 -19.42 17.90 25.44
CA LYS A 187 -19.54 19.14 24.67
C LYS A 187 -20.99 19.57 24.48
N LYS A 188 -21.90 18.64 24.15
CA LYS A 188 -23.34 18.92 24.00
C LYS A 188 -23.96 19.39 25.32
N ARG A 189 -23.57 18.78 26.44
CA ARG A 189 -24.03 19.18 27.78
C ARG A 189 -23.50 20.56 28.18
N LEU A 190 -22.25 20.87 27.86
CA LEU A 190 -21.61 22.17 28.16
C LEU A 190 -21.84 23.25 27.08
N THR A 191 -22.75 23.02 26.13
CA THR A 191 -23.09 24.05 25.15
C THR A 191 -23.77 25.22 25.88
N PRO A 192 -23.45 26.49 25.55
CA PRO A 192 -23.98 27.66 26.25
C PRO A 192 -25.50 27.61 26.44
N CYS A 193 -25.97 28.13 27.57
CA CYS A 193 -27.38 28.14 28.01
C CYS A 193 -27.96 26.79 28.47
N ARG A 194 -27.22 25.67 28.45
CA ARG A 194 -27.68 24.39 29.03
C ARG A 194 -27.20 24.13 30.44
N VAL A 195 -25.97 24.51 30.77
CA VAL A 195 -25.35 24.28 32.09
C VAL A 195 -24.51 25.50 32.46
N ARG A 196 -24.76 26.04 33.65
CA ARG A 196 -23.96 27.10 34.27
C ARG A 196 -23.17 26.49 35.42
N MET A 197 -21.85 26.55 35.35
CA MET A 197 -20.97 26.05 36.42
C MET A 197 -20.35 27.25 37.13
N TRP A 198 -20.41 27.25 38.47
CA TRP A 198 -19.91 28.35 39.30
C TRP A 198 -20.46 29.73 38.91
N GLY A 199 -21.73 29.79 38.52
CA GLY A 199 -22.36 31.04 38.08
C GLY A 199 -21.90 31.56 36.70
N ALA A 200 -21.01 30.85 36.00
CA ALA A 200 -20.48 31.23 34.70
C ALA A 200 -20.90 30.28 33.58
N ASP A 201 -21.14 30.84 32.39
CA ASP A 201 -21.41 30.07 31.18
C ASP A 201 -20.09 29.70 30.52
N LEU A 202 -19.73 28.42 30.58
CA LEU A 202 -18.48 27.93 30.03
C LEU A 202 -18.53 27.91 28.50
N LYS A 203 -17.44 28.35 27.85
CA LYS A 203 -17.27 28.24 26.41
C LYS A 203 -16.46 27.00 26.09
N VAL A 204 -17.04 26.09 25.28
CA VAL A 204 -16.43 24.80 24.96
C VAL A 204 -16.05 24.69 23.49
N GLN A 205 -14.78 24.38 23.25
CA GLN A 205 -14.24 24.14 21.91
C GLN A 205 -13.51 22.81 21.87
N TRP A 206 -13.32 22.25 20.67
CA TRP A 206 -12.45 21.10 20.50
C TRP A 206 -11.00 21.56 20.68
N ALA A 207 -10.23 20.85 21.50
CA ALA A 207 -8.81 21.10 21.68
C ALA A 207 -8.00 20.17 20.77
N LYS A 208 -6.80 20.63 20.38
CA LYS A 208 -5.83 19.75 19.73
C LYS A 208 -5.46 18.59 20.68
N PRO A 209 -5.39 17.34 20.19
CA PRO A 209 -4.91 16.20 20.97
C PRO A 209 -3.59 16.53 21.67
N ARG A 210 -3.36 15.98 22.86
CA ARG A 210 -2.08 16.20 23.52
C ARG A 210 -1.02 15.39 22.80
N GLU A 211 0.03 16.06 22.39
CA GLU A 211 1.28 15.47 21.95
C GLU A 211 1.92 14.70 23.13
N GLU A 212 1.70 13.39 23.23
CA GLU A 212 2.45 12.56 24.16
C GLU A 212 3.89 12.44 23.63
N LYS A 213 4.87 12.86 24.44
CA LYS A 213 6.28 12.53 24.20
C LYS A 213 6.43 11.06 24.54
N SER A 214 6.26 10.17 23.56
CA SER A 214 6.56 8.75 23.74
C SER A 214 8.05 8.58 24.05
N ARG A 215 8.38 7.64 24.96
CA ARG A 215 9.75 7.17 25.17
C ARG A 215 10.25 6.30 24.00
N ASP A 216 9.33 5.88 23.12
CA ASP A 216 9.64 5.24 21.84
C ASP A 216 9.60 6.26 20.68
N PRO A 217 10.71 6.46 19.95
CA PRO A 217 10.77 7.35 18.80
C PRO A 217 9.96 6.86 17.58
N MET A 218 9.44 5.62 17.58
CA MET A 218 8.71 5.03 16.44
C MET A 218 7.18 5.19 16.48
N ALA A 219 6.60 5.70 17.57
CA ALA A 219 5.14 5.73 17.73
C ALA A 219 4.53 7.03 17.16
N TYR A 220 3.91 6.92 15.98
CA TYR A 220 2.94 7.86 15.41
C TYR A 220 3.43 9.22 14.88
N ARG A 221 4.47 9.86 15.46
CA ARG A 221 4.86 11.22 15.06
C ARG A 221 5.53 11.32 13.68
N ASP A 222 6.10 10.25 13.17
CA ASP A 222 6.90 10.30 11.93
C ASP A 222 6.08 10.01 10.65
N PHE A 223 4.90 9.37 10.75
CA PHE A 223 4.11 8.96 9.58
C PHE A 223 3.26 10.07 8.96
N SER A 224 2.99 11.17 9.68
CA SER A 224 2.23 12.31 9.17
C SER A 224 3.10 13.35 8.45
N THR A 225 4.40 13.38 8.72
CA THR A 225 5.31 14.44 8.22
C THR A 225 6.43 13.90 7.34
N ASN A 226 6.72 12.61 7.40
CA ASN A 226 7.61 11.95 6.45
C ASN A 226 6.83 10.88 5.70
N ASP A 227 6.21 11.25 4.57
CA ASP A 227 6.24 10.36 3.41
C ASP A 227 7.74 10.16 3.11
N LYS A 228 8.42 9.26 3.84
CA LYS A 228 9.68 8.71 3.36
C LYS A 228 9.34 8.23 1.96
N ILE A 229 9.90 8.90 0.95
CA ILE A 229 9.66 8.56 -0.45
C ILE A 229 9.98 7.08 -0.58
N LYS A 230 8.94 6.25 -0.62
CA LYS A 230 9.10 4.82 -0.83
C LYS A 230 9.56 4.68 -2.26
N ASP A 231 10.62 3.91 -2.46
CA ASP A 231 11.03 3.56 -3.82
C ASP A 231 9.88 2.84 -4.56
N ASP A 232 9.93 2.86 -5.88
CA ASP A 232 8.86 2.28 -6.68
C ASP A 232 8.78 0.76 -6.56
N CYS A 233 9.85 0.07 -6.15
CA CYS A 233 9.77 -1.37 -5.84
C CYS A 233 8.82 -1.61 -4.65
N SER A 234 8.94 -0.79 -3.62
CA SER A 234 8.08 -0.80 -2.44
C SER A 234 6.65 -0.40 -2.78
N ARG A 235 6.46 0.63 -3.61
CA ARG A 235 5.12 1.04 -4.09
C ARG A 235 4.45 -0.07 -4.91
N LEU A 236 5.18 -0.72 -5.81
CA LEU A 236 4.67 -1.82 -6.64
C LEU A 236 4.15 -2.97 -5.77
N ARG A 237 4.94 -3.41 -4.79
CA ARG A 237 4.55 -4.45 -3.83
C ARG A 237 3.28 -4.06 -3.05
N LEU A 238 3.22 -2.83 -2.56
CA LEU A 238 2.06 -2.32 -1.83
C LEU A 238 0.79 -2.25 -2.71
N TYR A 239 0.92 -1.85 -3.98
CA TYR A 239 -0.19 -1.91 -4.95
C TYR A 239 -0.68 -3.34 -5.15
N CYS A 240 0.21 -4.30 -5.37
CA CYS A 240 -0.17 -5.69 -5.54
C CYS A 240 -0.85 -6.27 -4.29
N LEU A 241 -0.27 -6.00 -3.11
CA LEU A 241 -0.78 -6.43 -1.82
C LEU A 241 -2.18 -5.87 -1.55
N ALA A 242 -2.37 -4.55 -1.72
CA ALA A 242 -3.63 -3.89 -1.41
C ALA A 242 -4.77 -4.35 -2.34
N ASN A 243 -4.49 -4.53 -3.63
CA ASN A 243 -5.50 -4.80 -4.65
C ASN A 243 -5.75 -6.29 -4.93
N ASN A 244 -5.19 -7.19 -4.11
CA ASN A 244 -5.27 -8.65 -4.30
C ASN A 244 -4.72 -9.12 -5.65
N TRP A 245 -3.59 -8.56 -6.06
CA TRP A 245 -2.86 -9.03 -7.23
C TRP A 245 -1.81 -10.06 -6.80
N CYS A 246 -1.38 -10.91 -7.74
CA CYS A 246 -0.30 -11.86 -7.54
C CYS A 246 1.00 -11.13 -7.18
N ILE A 247 1.95 -11.88 -6.61
CA ILE A 247 3.34 -11.44 -6.49
C ILE A 247 3.82 -11.02 -7.90
N PRO A 248 4.29 -9.77 -8.07
CA PRO A 248 4.78 -9.31 -9.36
C PRO A 248 5.99 -10.15 -9.78
N VAL A 249 6.02 -10.54 -11.05
CA VAL A 249 7.13 -11.28 -11.64
C VAL A 249 7.92 -10.33 -12.51
N ILE A 250 9.21 -10.18 -12.22
CA ILE A 250 10.14 -9.34 -12.97
C ILE A 250 11.08 -10.28 -13.71
N LEU A 251 11.05 -10.21 -15.04
CA LEU A 251 11.81 -11.07 -15.94
C LEU A 251 12.83 -10.24 -16.70
N TYR A 252 14.11 -10.50 -16.47
CA TYR A 252 15.21 -9.98 -17.28
C TYR A 252 15.37 -10.84 -18.54
N GLY A 253 15.54 -10.19 -19.69
CA GLY A 253 15.75 -10.83 -20.99
C GLY A 253 17.18 -10.62 -21.50
N ARG A 254 17.34 -10.74 -22.83
CA ARG A 254 18.64 -10.60 -23.51
C ARG A 254 19.31 -9.25 -23.19
N SER A 255 20.61 -9.30 -22.93
CA SER A 255 21.49 -8.13 -22.77
C SER A 255 22.46 -8.03 -23.95
N PHE A 256 22.54 -6.85 -24.55
CA PHE A 256 23.47 -6.51 -25.63
C PHE A 256 24.50 -5.51 -25.11
N ARG A 257 25.55 -5.99 -24.44
CA ARG A 257 26.59 -5.14 -23.81
C ARG A 257 27.29 -4.22 -24.82
N SER A 258 27.52 -4.66 -26.06
CA SER A 258 28.13 -3.84 -27.13
C SER A 258 27.31 -2.60 -27.52
N ARG A 259 26.00 -2.60 -27.26
CA ARG A 259 25.06 -1.52 -27.58
C ARG A 259 24.51 -0.83 -26.34
N ASN A 260 24.99 -1.21 -25.16
CA ASN A 260 24.45 -0.81 -23.88
C ASN A 260 22.93 -1.01 -23.72
N LEU A 261 22.38 -2.11 -24.24
CA LEU A 261 20.95 -2.37 -24.24
C LEU A 261 20.61 -3.60 -23.40
N GLN A 262 19.51 -3.56 -22.65
CA GLN A 262 18.94 -4.73 -22.01
C GLN A 262 17.42 -4.72 -22.15
N TYR A 263 16.84 -5.89 -22.41
CA TYR A 263 15.39 -6.08 -22.37
C TYR A 263 14.97 -6.61 -21.00
N GLY A 264 13.86 -6.10 -20.49
CA GLY A 264 13.24 -6.57 -19.25
C GLY A 264 11.72 -6.50 -19.35
N ALA A 265 11.03 -7.23 -18.49
CA ALA A 265 9.58 -7.24 -18.48
C ALA A 265 9.00 -7.50 -17.09
N ILE A 266 7.75 -7.10 -16.92
CA ILE A 266 7.01 -7.24 -15.65
C ILE A 266 5.66 -7.84 -15.95
N LEU A 267 5.29 -8.85 -15.17
CA LEU A 267 3.96 -9.46 -15.19
C LEU A 267 3.20 -9.09 -13.93
N LEU A 268 2.04 -8.46 -14.14
CA LEU A 268 1.03 -8.22 -13.13
C LEU A 268 -0.16 -9.13 -13.42
N LYS A 269 -0.72 -9.78 -12.40
CA LYS A 269 -1.86 -10.69 -12.56
C LYS A 269 -2.85 -10.49 -11.43
N ASN A 270 -4.12 -10.34 -11.76
CA ASN A 270 -5.21 -10.34 -10.79
C ASN A 270 -5.54 -11.78 -10.38
N ILE A 271 -5.67 -12.02 -9.09
CA ILE A 271 -5.87 -13.38 -8.58
C ILE A 271 -7.29 -13.89 -8.88
N PHE A 272 -8.30 -13.02 -8.84
CA PHE A 272 -9.70 -13.40 -8.98
C PHE A 272 -10.17 -13.43 -10.43
N SER A 273 -9.84 -12.39 -11.21
CA SER A 273 -10.26 -12.33 -12.62
C SER A 273 -9.33 -13.10 -13.55
N GLY A 274 -8.11 -13.41 -13.12
CA GLY A 274 -7.07 -14.00 -13.98
C GLY A 274 -6.50 -13.04 -15.03
N LEU A 275 -7.06 -11.82 -15.13
CA LEU A 275 -6.56 -10.76 -16.01
C LEU A 275 -5.13 -10.43 -15.64
N HIS A 276 -4.28 -10.32 -16.65
CA HIS A 276 -2.87 -10.04 -16.48
C HIS A 276 -2.41 -8.99 -17.48
N SER A 277 -1.35 -8.29 -17.12
CA SER A 277 -0.67 -7.28 -17.93
C SER A 277 0.81 -7.60 -18.00
N ILE A 278 1.36 -7.54 -19.20
CA ILE A 278 2.78 -7.72 -19.47
C ILE A 278 3.34 -6.38 -19.94
N ILE A 279 4.30 -5.83 -19.20
CA ILE A 279 4.99 -4.59 -19.55
C ILE A 279 6.41 -4.97 -19.96
N ILE A 280 6.72 -4.87 -21.26
CA ILE A 280 8.05 -5.13 -21.82
C ILE A 280 8.76 -3.80 -22.02
N VAL A 281 10.04 -3.76 -21.65
CA VAL A 281 10.85 -2.55 -21.69
C VAL A 281 12.17 -2.81 -22.40
N GLU A 282 12.43 -2.02 -23.43
CA GLU A 282 13.75 -1.86 -24.04
C GLU A 282 14.52 -0.78 -23.26
N ILE A 283 15.62 -1.15 -22.60
CA ILE A 283 16.33 -0.28 -21.67
C ILE A 283 17.69 0.10 -22.25
N ASN A 284 17.91 1.40 -22.49
CA ASN A 284 19.24 1.93 -22.74
C ASN A 284 19.97 2.13 -21.41
N VAL A 285 20.86 1.20 -21.08
CA VAL A 285 21.56 1.13 -19.79
C VAL A 285 22.51 2.33 -19.59
N THR A 286 23.02 2.94 -20.66
CA THR A 286 23.95 4.09 -20.56
C THR A 286 23.35 5.25 -19.77
N SER A 287 22.07 5.53 -20.02
CA SER A 287 21.35 6.65 -19.43
C SER A 287 20.65 6.29 -18.11
N MET A 288 20.68 5.02 -17.71
CA MET A 288 19.95 4.50 -16.55
C MET A 288 20.88 4.28 -15.36
N SER A 289 20.38 4.64 -14.18
CA SER A 289 21.10 4.37 -12.94
C SER A 289 20.77 3.00 -12.41
N ASP A 290 19.50 2.59 -12.49
CA ASP A 290 19.06 1.29 -12.01
C ASP A 290 17.92 0.70 -12.85
N ILE A 291 18.21 -0.40 -13.55
CA ILE A 291 17.25 -1.03 -14.47
C ILE A 291 16.07 -1.66 -13.75
N HIS A 292 16.24 -2.14 -12.50
CA HIS A 292 15.14 -2.76 -11.78
C HIS A 292 14.19 -1.72 -11.21
N LEU A 293 14.73 -0.64 -10.64
CA LEU A 293 13.91 0.49 -10.19
C LEU A 293 13.13 1.09 -11.35
N LEU A 294 13.74 1.17 -12.54
CA LEU A 294 13.07 1.63 -13.77
C LEU A 294 11.88 0.74 -14.12
N LEU A 295 12.06 -0.59 -14.10
CA LEU A 295 10.98 -1.54 -14.34
C LEU A 295 9.83 -1.29 -13.34
N CYS A 296 10.12 -1.29 -12.04
CA CYS A 296 9.10 -1.06 -11.01
C CYS A 296 8.40 0.29 -11.15
N GLU A 297 9.13 1.35 -11.47
CA GLU A 297 8.61 2.70 -11.72
C GLU A 297 7.62 2.72 -12.89
N LEU A 298 7.98 2.09 -14.01
CA LEU A 298 7.12 2.00 -15.18
C LEU A 298 5.83 1.20 -14.87
N ALA A 299 5.94 0.11 -14.11
CA ALA A 299 4.74 -0.62 -13.67
C ALA A 299 3.84 0.23 -12.78
N VAL A 300 4.41 0.96 -11.82
CA VAL A 300 3.67 1.86 -10.93
C VAL A 300 2.98 2.98 -11.71
N GLU A 301 3.68 3.61 -12.66
CA GLU A 301 3.11 4.66 -13.51
C GLU A 301 1.91 4.14 -14.32
N MET A 302 2.01 2.92 -14.87
CA MET A 302 0.91 2.28 -15.61
C MET A 302 -0.26 1.92 -14.68
N ILE A 303 0.00 1.44 -13.46
CA ILE A 303 -1.03 1.17 -12.46
C ILE A 303 -1.76 2.47 -12.08
N GLU A 304 -1.03 3.54 -11.82
CA GLU A 304 -1.61 4.83 -11.40
C GLU A 304 -2.44 5.47 -12.52
N ARG A 305 -1.96 5.37 -13.76
CA ARG A 305 -2.67 5.81 -14.96
C ARG A 305 -4.03 5.12 -15.13
N HIS A 306 -4.08 3.81 -14.95
CA HIS A 306 -5.33 3.05 -15.11
C HIS A 306 -6.17 2.98 -13.84
N SER A 307 -5.60 3.40 -12.69
CA SER A 307 -6.21 3.26 -11.37
C SER A 307 -6.71 1.83 -11.08
N ALA A 308 -6.01 0.86 -11.66
CA ALA A 308 -6.32 -0.57 -11.65
C ALA A 308 -5.10 -1.33 -12.20
N ILE A 309 -5.22 -2.66 -12.28
CA ILE A 309 -4.27 -3.44 -13.08
C ILE A 309 -4.37 -2.95 -14.53
N PRO A 310 -3.24 -2.67 -15.22
CA PRO A 310 -3.30 -2.19 -16.58
C PRO A 310 -4.04 -3.20 -17.49
N PRO A 311 -4.96 -2.76 -18.36
CA PRO A 311 -5.83 -3.68 -19.11
C PRO A 311 -5.15 -4.31 -20.33
N TYR A 312 -4.02 -3.78 -20.77
CA TYR A 312 -3.30 -4.20 -21.97
C TYR A 312 -1.88 -4.66 -21.63
N SER A 313 -1.20 -5.24 -22.61
CA SER A 313 0.26 -5.42 -22.55
C SER A 313 0.95 -4.27 -23.30
N TYR A 314 2.12 -3.86 -22.86
CA TYR A 314 2.77 -2.64 -23.33
C TYR A 314 4.22 -2.91 -23.71
N ILE A 315 4.69 -2.22 -24.76
CA ILE A 315 6.09 -2.16 -25.12
C ILE A 315 6.56 -0.73 -24.95
N ILE A 316 7.54 -0.55 -24.07
CA ILE A 316 8.06 0.76 -23.65
C ILE A 316 9.54 0.81 -24.01
N ARG A 317 10.00 1.95 -24.53
CA ARG A 317 11.42 2.24 -24.72
C ARG A 317 11.87 3.24 -23.67
N ALA A 318 12.85 2.86 -22.86
CA ALA A 318 13.42 3.71 -21.83
C ALA A 318 14.80 4.21 -22.27
N SER A 319 14.84 5.43 -22.81
CA SER A 319 16.05 6.05 -23.37
C SER A 319 16.77 6.98 -22.40
N SER A 320 16.10 7.46 -21.34
CA SER A 320 16.66 8.38 -20.35
C SER A 320 16.12 8.13 -18.94
N ASN A 321 16.86 8.56 -17.91
CA ASN A 321 16.43 8.49 -16.51
C ASN A 321 15.22 9.39 -16.15
N THR A 322 14.67 10.16 -17.10
CA THR A 322 13.52 11.06 -16.86
C THR A 322 12.36 10.81 -17.80
N LYS A 323 12.57 10.05 -18.87
CA LYS A 323 11.57 9.83 -19.92
C LYS A 323 11.66 8.41 -20.47
N ALA A 324 10.49 7.80 -20.61
CA ALA A 324 10.30 6.59 -21.40
C ALA A 324 9.19 6.81 -22.43
N GLU A 325 9.25 6.11 -23.54
CA GLU A 325 8.29 6.21 -24.64
C GLU A 325 7.44 4.95 -24.66
N LEU A 326 6.12 5.11 -24.58
CA LEU A 326 5.20 4.02 -24.88
C LEU A 326 5.14 3.87 -26.40
N VAL A 327 5.72 2.79 -26.89
CA VAL A 327 5.87 2.53 -28.34
C VAL A 327 4.68 1.75 -28.86
N TYR A 328 4.24 0.72 -28.12
CA TYR A 328 3.18 -0.16 -28.59
C TYR A 328 2.25 -0.64 -27.47
N LEU A 329 0.98 -0.86 -27.81
CA LEU A 329 -0.07 -1.36 -26.94
C LEU A 329 -0.70 -2.60 -27.57
N LEU A 330 -0.67 -3.70 -26.84
CA LEU A 330 -1.19 -5.01 -27.25
C LEU A 330 -2.54 -5.23 -26.56
N GLN A 331 -3.61 -5.22 -27.34
CA GLN A 331 -4.94 -5.52 -26.82
C GLN A 331 -5.13 -7.02 -26.62
N GLN A 332 -4.54 -7.83 -27.51
CA GLN A 332 -4.50 -9.28 -27.43
C GLN A 332 -3.06 -9.79 -27.56
N SER A 333 -2.80 -11.00 -27.03
CA SER A 333 -1.51 -11.69 -27.15
C SER A 333 -1.05 -11.85 -28.60
N ASP A 334 -2.00 -12.03 -29.51
CA ASP A 334 -1.76 -12.41 -30.90
C ASP A 334 -1.43 -11.19 -31.78
N ASP A 335 -1.65 -9.97 -31.26
CA ASP A 335 -1.38 -8.72 -31.97
C ASP A 335 0.13 -8.56 -32.27
N LEU A 336 1.01 -9.17 -31.47
CA LEU A 336 2.46 -9.09 -31.70
C LEU A 336 2.91 -9.87 -32.94
N TYR A 337 2.25 -10.99 -33.26
CA TYR A 337 2.58 -11.77 -34.46
C TYR A 337 2.16 -11.05 -35.75
N ARG A 338 1.18 -10.14 -35.64
CA ARG A 338 0.65 -9.34 -36.75
C ARG A 338 1.37 -8.00 -36.89
N ALA A 339 2.08 -7.55 -35.86
CA ALA A 339 2.80 -6.28 -35.85
C ALA A 339 4.21 -6.46 -36.44
N ASN A 340 4.50 -5.83 -37.57
CA ASN A 340 5.85 -5.77 -38.11
C ASN A 340 6.65 -4.64 -37.45
N LEU A 341 7.17 -4.89 -36.24
CA LEU A 341 7.94 -3.94 -35.44
C LEU A 341 9.46 -4.17 -35.52
N GLU A 342 9.93 -5.00 -36.47
CA GLU A 342 11.36 -5.29 -36.65
C GLU A 342 12.18 -4.04 -36.96
N ALA A 343 11.58 -3.06 -37.64
CA ALA A 343 12.24 -1.78 -37.93
C ALA A 343 12.31 -0.83 -36.72
N GLU A 344 11.49 -1.04 -35.69
CA GLU A 344 11.40 -0.12 -34.54
C GLU A 344 12.34 -0.50 -33.39
N PHE A 345 12.63 -1.78 -33.20
CA PHE A 345 13.43 -2.27 -32.08
C PHE A 345 14.71 -2.94 -32.55
N TYR A 346 15.77 -2.84 -31.74
CA TYR A 346 17.05 -3.48 -32.09
C TYR A 346 16.93 -5.00 -32.18
N SER A 347 16.19 -5.63 -31.26
CA SER A 347 15.91 -7.06 -31.28
C SER A 347 14.43 -7.32 -30.98
N PHE A 348 13.62 -7.38 -32.04
CA PHE A 348 12.23 -7.79 -31.91
C PHE A 348 12.09 -9.23 -31.42
N THR A 349 13.05 -10.10 -31.74
CA THR A 349 13.14 -11.46 -31.20
C THR A 349 13.22 -11.47 -29.68
N ALA A 350 14.02 -10.60 -29.06
CA ALA A 350 14.11 -10.52 -27.60
C ALA A 350 12.78 -10.13 -26.94
N ILE A 351 11.99 -9.26 -27.60
CA ILE A 351 10.64 -8.87 -27.15
C ILE A 351 9.69 -10.07 -27.25
N ARG A 352 9.71 -10.81 -28.36
CA ARG A 352 8.88 -12.01 -28.55
C ARG A 352 9.20 -13.09 -27.52
N GLU A 353 10.48 -13.32 -27.25
CA GLU A 353 10.92 -14.29 -26.24
C GLU A 353 10.38 -13.96 -24.84
N LEU A 354 10.48 -12.69 -24.44
CA LEU A 354 9.96 -12.21 -23.16
C LEU A 354 8.43 -12.34 -23.08
N LEU A 355 7.72 -12.00 -24.15
CA LEU A 355 6.27 -12.11 -24.19
C LEU A 355 5.82 -13.56 -24.01
N ILE A 356 6.38 -14.49 -24.79
CA ILE A 356 6.04 -15.92 -24.72
C ILE A 356 6.38 -16.48 -23.34
N ALA A 357 7.57 -16.17 -22.81
CA ALA A 357 7.99 -16.62 -21.49
C ALA A 357 7.02 -16.14 -20.38
N LEU A 358 6.61 -14.87 -20.41
CA LEU A 358 5.67 -14.33 -19.43
C LEU A 358 4.24 -14.83 -19.61
N GLN A 359 3.80 -15.12 -20.84
CA GLN A 359 2.52 -15.79 -21.09
C GLN A 359 2.51 -17.20 -20.50
N LEU A 360 3.63 -17.94 -20.64
CA LEU A 360 3.78 -19.24 -19.98
C LEU A 360 3.71 -19.08 -18.46
N VAL A 361 4.40 -18.10 -17.85
CA VAL A 361 4.29 -17.84 -16.41
C VAL A 361 2.85 -17.47 -16.02
N ALA A 362 2.18 -16.63 -16.79
CA ALA A 362 0.81 -16.19 -16.55
C ALA A 362 -0.22 -17.32 -16.66
N ALA A 363 0.02 -18.32 -17.51
CA ALA A 363 -0.85 -19.50 -17.64
C ALA A 363 -0.80 -20.41 -16.40
N HIS A 364 0.29 -20.38 -15.63
CA HIS A 364 0.45 -21.20 -14.43
C HIS A 364 -0.23 -20.56 -13.19
N ASN A 365 -0.51 -21.42 -12.20
CA ASN A 365 -0.98 -20.97 -10.89
C ASN A 365 0.16 -20.25 -10.15
N SER A 366 -0.10 -19.05 -9.62
CA SER A 366 0.91 -18.24 -8.93
C SER A 366 1.52 -18.94 -7.72
N LYS A 367 0.76 -19.79 -7.00
CA LYS A 367 1.28 -20.61 -5.89
C LYS A 367 2.29 -21.64 -6.38
N ILE A 368 2.05 -22.24 -7.54
CA ILE A 368 2.98 -23.21 -8.15
C ILE A 368 4.26 -22.49 -8.57
N VAL A 369 4.14 -21.36 -9.28
CA VAL A 369 5.30 -20.55 -9.70
C VAL A 369 6.14 -20.14 -8.50
N LEU A 370 5.52 -19.65 -7.42
CA LEU A 370 6.22 -19.28 -6.18
C LEU A 370 6.91 -20.48 -5.53
N ASN A 371 6.24 -21.64 -5.47
CA ASN A 371 6.84 -22.84 -4.89
C ASN A 371 8.03 -23.36 -5.70
N MET A 372 7.96 -23.29 -7.02
CA MET A 372 9.06 -23.68 -7.90
C MET A 372 10.24 -22.71 -7.79
N TYR A 373 9.95 -21.41 -7.75
CA TYR A 373 10.95 -20.38 -7.50
C TYR A 373 11.67 -20.59 -6.16
N LYS A 374 10.94 -20.88 -5.07
CA LYS A 374 11.54 -21.22 -3.77
C LYS A 374 12.43 -22.46 -3.83
N ARG A 375 11.95 -23.52 -4.49
CA ARG A 375 12.70 -24.79 -4.63
C ARG A 375 13.98 -24.64 -5.44
N ALA A 376 14.03 -23.70 -6.39
CA ALA A 376 15.22 -23.45 -7.20
C ALA A 376 16.48 -23.17 -6.35
N PHE A 377 16.30 -22.51 -5.20
CA PHE A 377 17.39 -22.17 -4.27
C PHE A 377 17.81 -23.30 -3.33
N LEU A 378 17.12 -24.44 -3.35
CA LEU A 378 17.49 -25.63 -2.57
C LEU A 378 18.49 -26.55 -3.30
N THR A 379 18.95 -26.12 -4.47
CA THR A 379 19.90 -26.88 -5.31
C THR A 379 21.35 -26.47 -5.01
N HIS A 380 22.30 -27.38 -5.21
CA HIS A 380 23.74 -27.09 -5.08
C HIS A 380 24.34 -26.38 -6.30
N ASN A 381 23.51 -25.95 -7.25
CA ASN A 381 23.98 -25.27 -8.45
C ASN A 381 24.49 -23.85 -8.10
N PRO A 382 25.51 -23.35 -8.84
CA PRO A 382 26.03 -22.00 -8.60
C PRO A 382 24.99 -20.90 -8.86
N VAL A 383 24.03 -21.18 -9.76
CA VAL A 383 22.88 -20.31 -10.06
C VAL A 383 21.61 -21.15 -9.95
N ALA A 384 20.62 -20.65 -9.21
CA ALA A 384 19.34 -21.32 -9.04
C ALA A 384 18.55 -21.34 -10.36
N THR A 385 17.94 -22.47 -10.70
CA THR A 385 17.17 -22.64 -11.94
C THR A 385 15.89 -23.42 -11.74
N PHE A 386 14.84 -23.10 -12.50
CA PHE A 386 13.65 -23.94 -12.61
C PHE A 386 13.03 -23.85 -14.01
N CYS A 387 12.15 -24.79 -14.33
CA CYS A 387 11.44 -24.90 -15.60
C CYS A 387 9.94 -25.03 -15.37
N LEU A 388 9.10 -24.29 -16.10
CA LEU A 388 7.64 -24.33 -15.96
C LEU A 388 6.98 -25.24 -17.01
N GLY A 389 6.47 -26.40 -16.54
CA GLY A 389 5.30 -27.15 -17.05
C GLY A 389 5.25 -27.65 -18.50
N SER A 390 6.18 -27.25 -19.35
CA SER A 390 6.28 -27.67 -20.73
C SER A 390 7.77 -27.70 -21.07
N ASN A 391 8.23 -28.68 -21.85
CA ASN A 391 9.61 -28.68 -22.37
C ASN A 391 9.87 -27.53 -23.36
N HIS A 392 9.08 -26.46 -23.29
CA HIS A 392 9.23 -25.27 -24.09
C HIS A 392 10.56 -24.59 -23.74
N PRO A 393 11.39 -24.24 -24.73
CA PRO A 393 12.71 -23.65 -24.47
C PRO A 393 12.61 -22.34 -23.67
N LEU A 394 11.58 -21.53 -23.92
CA LEU A 394 11.30 -20.29 -23.19
C LEU A 394 10.58 -20.48 -21.83
N GLY A 395 10.42 -21.73 -21.38
CA GLY A 395 9.89 -22.07 -20.05
C GLY A 395 10.97 -22.24 -18.98
N GLN A 396 12.25 -22.00 -19.32
CA GLN A 396 13.39 -22.17 -18.42
C GLN A 396 13.89 -20.82 -17.88
N PHE A 397 14.12 -20.76 -16.57
CA PHE A 397 14.48 -19.52 -15.88
C PHE A 397 15.62 -19.73 -14.89
N TYR A 398 16.49 -18.72 -14.78
CA TYR A 398 17.36 -18.54 -13.63
C TYR A 398 16.61 -17.75 -12.56
N ALA A 399 16.57 -18.28 -11.34
CA ALA A 399 15.95 -17.63 -10.18
C ALA A 399 16.96 -16.71 -9.49
N ILE A 400 16.57 -15.46 -9.25
CA ILE A 400 17.40 -14.43 -8.60
C ILE A 400 16.84 -14.19 -7.21
N LEU A 401 17.67 -14.11 -6.17
CA LEU A 401 17.21 -13.96 -4.78
C LEU A 401 16.30 -12.71 -4.61
N PRO A 402 15.23 -12.77 -3.79
CA PRO A 402 14.35 -11.61 -3.57
C PRO A 402 15.07 -10.37 -3.05
N LYS A 403 16.12 -10.59 -2.24
CA LYS A 403 16.91 -9.50 -1.64
C LYS A 403 18.01 -8.97 -2.54
N PHE A 404 18.12 -9.38 -3.81
CA PHE A 404 19.25 -9.07 -4.69
C PHE A 404 19.75 -7.59 -4.70
N ARG A 405 18.92 -6.60 -4.32
CA ARG A 405 19.32 -5.18 -4.19
C ARG A 405 19.28 -4.57 -2.78
N ASN A 406 19.04 -5.38 -1.74
CA ASN A 406 18.82 -4.93 -0.36
C ASN A 406 17.74 -3.83 -0.29
N ASN A 407 16.60 -4.05 -0.97
CA ASN A 407 15.46 -3.14 -0.92
C ASN A 407 15.14 -2.82 0.55
N PRO A 408 14.83 -1.56 0.90
CA PRO A 408 14.47 -1.22 2.26
C PRO A 408 13.30 -2.12 2.67
N LYS A 409 13.37 -2.59 3.93
CA LYS A 409 12.26 -3.30 4.52
C LYS A 409 11.04 -2.36 4.48
N LEU A 410 9.96 -2.80 3.87
CA LEU A 410 8.61 -2.37 4.21
C LEU A 410 8.42 -2.50 5.72
N ASP A 411 7.69 -1.54 6.27
CA ASP A 411 7.29 -1.57 7.66
C ASP A 411 6.37 -2.80 7.88
N ASN A 412 6.37 -3.36 9.09
CA ASN A 412 5.50 -4.50 9.46
C ASN A 412 5.74 -5.82 8.68
N ASP A 413 6.98 -6.10 8.25
CA ASP A 413 7.44 -7.40 7.71
C ASP A 413 6.90 -7.83 6.32
N PHE A 414 6.39 -6.90 5.50
CA PHE A 414 5.92 -7.20 4.13
C PHE A 414 7.03 -7.45 3.07
N ASN A 415 8.23 -7.86 3.49
CA ASN A 415 9.51 -7.52 2.81
C ASN A 415 9.90 -8.34 1.58
N ASP A 416 9.44 -9.58 1.44
CA ASP A 416 10.02 -10.54 0.49
C ASP A 416 8.99 -11.05 -0.53
N MET A 417 8.44 -10.14 -1.34
CA MET A 417 7.24 -10.40 -2.16
C MET A 417 7.40 -9.99 -3.64
N GLU A 418 8.53 -10.31 -4.24
CA GLU A 418 8.78 -10.18 -5.69
C GLU A 418 9.43 -11.47 -6.19
N ILE A 419 9.08 -11.89 -7.41
CA ILE A 419 9.72 -13.02 -8.09
C ILE A 419 10.64 -12.44 -9.17
N ASN A 420 11.95 -12.57 -8.98
CA ASN A 420 12.95 -12.07 -9.91
C ASN A 420 13.55 -13.21 -10.71
N LEU A 421 13.46 -13.13 -12.04
CA LEU A 421 13.86 -14.17 -12.98
C LEU A 421 14.76 -13.61 -14.07
N LEU A 422 15.71 -14.39 -14.54
CA LEU A 422 16.40 -14.15 -15.82
C LEU A 422 16.01 -15.26 -16.79
N LEU A 423 15.58 -14.88 -18.00
CA LEU A 423 15.21 -15.82 -19.05
C LEU A 423 16.44 -16.61 -19.50
N LYS A 424 16.34 -17.94 -19.50
CA LYS A 424 17.39 -18.80 -20.04
C LYS A 424 17.21 -18.91 -21.55
N VAL A 425 17.94 -18.09 -22.28
CA VAL A 425 17.92 -18.08 -23.75
C VAL A 425 18.89 -19.14 -24.27
N GLN A 426 18.40 -20.08 -25.09
CA GLN A 426 19.23 -20.98 -25.88
C GLN A 426 19.46 -20.32 -27.25
N GLU A 427 20.68 -20.41 -27.80
CA GLU A 427 21.09 -19.66 -28.99
C GLU A 427 20.25 -19.98 -30.26
N ASP A 428 19.53 -21.11 -30.29
CA ASP A 428 18.86 -21.65 -31.49
C ASP A 428 17.30 -21.74 -31.42
N VAL A 429 16.61 -20.87 -30.67
CA VAL A 429 15.13 -20.92 -30.64
C VAL A 429 14.53 -20.23 -31.86
N ASN A 430 14.15 -21.01 -32.88
CA ASN A 430 13.26 -20.57 -33.96
C ASN A 430 11.89 -20.20 -33.37
N THR A 431 11.68 -18.90 -33.10
CA THR A 431 10.42 -18.35 -32.57
C THR A 431 9.22 -18.48 -33.53
N THR A 432 9.41 -19.06 -34.71
CA THR A 432 8.35 -19.31 -35.71
C THR A 432 7.49 -20.53 -35.37
N ASP A 433 8.01 -21.50 -34.62
CA ASP A 433 7.36 -22.81 -34.42
C ASP A 433 6.63 -22.94 -33.07
N SER A 434 6.69 -21.93 -32.20
CA SER A 434 6.02 -21.94 -30.89
C SER A 434 4.62 -21.33 -30.94
N VAL A 435 3.78 -21.82 -31.85
CA VAL A 435 2.34 -21.57 -31.80
C VAL A 435 1.77 -22.43 -30.69
N ILE A 436 1.39 -21.81 -29.56
CA ILE A 436 0.39 -22.42 -28.68
C ILE A 436 -0.87 -22.51 -29.55
N GLU A 437 -1.35 -23.73 -29.86
CA GLU A 437 -2.58 -23.94 -30.64
C GLU A 437 -3.78 -23.29 -29.96
N THR A 438 -4.00 -22.00 -30.22
CA THR A 438 -5.26 -21.31 -29.94
C THR A 438 -6.16 -21.51 -31.14
N LYS A 439 -7.27 -22.19 -30.89
CA LYS A 439 -8.32 -22.55 -31.86
C LYS A 439 -8.68 -21.36 -32.76
N THR A 440 -8.65 -21.66 -34.06
CA THR A 440 -9.24 -20.94 -35.19
C THR A 440 -10.47 -20.10 -34.84
N ILE A 441 -10.36 -18.77 -34.94
CA ILE A 441 -11.53 -17.89 -35.11
C ILE A 441 -11.19 -16.77 -36.10
N ASN A 442 -11.90 -16.87 -37.24
CA ASN A 442 -12.30 -15.90 -38.25
C ASN A 442 -11.62 -14.52 -38.32
N GLU A 443 -11.17 -14.24 -39.54
CA GLU A 443 -10.80 -12.95 -40.10
C GLU A 443 -11.81 -11.85 -39.74
N ILE A 444 -11.43 -10.99 -38.80
CA ILE A 444 -12.05 -9.68 -38.61
C ILE A 444 -10.94 -8.66 -38.82
N SER A 445 -11.15 -7.78 -39.81
CA SER A 445 -10.23 -6.74 -40.27
C SER A 445 -9.64 -5.92 -39.11
N ALA A 446 -8.34 -6.11 -38.86
CA ALA A 446 -7.57 -5.32 -37.90
C ALA A 446 -7.31 -3.92 -38.48
N LYS A 447 -8.06 -2.93 -38.02
CA LYS A 447 -7.61 -1.53 -38.12
C LYS A 447 -6.36 -1.41 -37.24
N GLN A 448 -5.18 -1.33 -37.86
CA GLN A 448 -3.91 -1.00 -37.21
C GLN A 448 -4.08 0.31 -36.44
N ALA A 449 -4.18 0.23 -35.12
CA ALA A 449 -4.05 1.40 -34.26
C ALA A 449 -2.56 1.61 -33.97
N ILE A 450 -1.85 2.22 -34.93
CA ILE A 450 -0.53 2.81 -34.65
C ILE A 450 -0.79 3.93 -33.65
N PHE A 451 -0.54 3.66 -32.37
CA PHE A 451 -0.72 4.63 -31.32
C PHE A 451 0.37 5.70 -31.47
N LYS A 452 0.00 6.97 -31.34
CA LYS A 452 0.97 8.07 -31.31
C LYS A 452 1.88 7.87 -30.09
N THR A 453 3.19 7.84 -30.30
CA THR A 453 4.19 7.64 -29.23
C THR A 453 3.93 8.58 -28.07
N GLU A 454 3.62 8.02 -26.91
CA GLU A 454 3.32 8.78 -25.69
C GLU A 454 4.56 8.79 -24.79
N ILE A 455 4.84 9.91 -24.11
CA ILE A 455 6.01 10.06 -23.23
C ILE A 455 5.57 9.89 -21.77
N LEU A 456 6.19 8.94 -21.09
CA LEU A 456 6.13 8.70 -19.64
C LEU A 456 7.25 9.48 -18.95
N PHE A 457 6.95 10.14 -17.83
CA PHE A 457 7.93 10.91 -17.07
C PHE A 457 8.38 10.15 -15.81
N LEU A 458 9.68 9.91 -15.72
CA LEU A 458 10.32 9.17 -14.63
C LEU A 458 10.88 10.14 -13.58
N LYS A 459 10.73 9.79 -12.31
CA LYS A 459 11.09 10.52 -11.09
C LYS A 459 12.09 9.76 -10.21
N SER A 460 12.04 8.44 -10.18
CA SER A 460 12.70 7.62 -9.15
C SER A 460 14.16 7.30 -9.42
N GLN A 461 14.67 7.61 -10.61
CA GLN A 461 16.08 7.42 -10.97
C GLN A 461 17.06 8.44 -10.34
N LYS A 462 16.57 9.43 -9.56
CA LYS A 462 17.38 10.53 -9.01
C LYS A 462 17.69 10.41 -7.50
N ILE A 463 17.58 9.22 -6.91
CA ILE A 463 17.80 9.04 -5.47
C ILE A 463 19.32 8.90 -5.17
N PRO A 464 19.92 9.79 -4.36
CA PRO A 464 21.38 9.93 -4.24
C PRO A 464 22.13 8.78 -3.52
N LYS A 465 21.44 7.69 -3.11
CA LYS A 465 22.02 6.61 -2.29
C LYS A 465 21.75 5.18 -2.80
N ILE A 466 21.24 5.00 -4.01
CA ILE A 466 20.93 3.66 -4.55
C ILE A 466 22.18 3.01 -5.18
N LYS A 467 22.46 1.75 -4.84
CA LYS A 467 23.42 0.91 -5.58
C LYS A 467 22.90 0.70 -7.00
N ARG A 468 23.69 1.10 -7.99
CA ARG A 468 23.31 1.12 -9.41
C ARG A 468 23.34 -0.27 -10.03
N LEU A 469 22.18 -0.85 -10.34
CA LEU A 469 22.09 -2.07 -11.15
C LEU A 469 22.04 -1.73 -12.64
N ARG A 470 23.10 -2.07 -13.38
CA ARG A 470 23.23 -1.77 -14.81
C ARG A 470 22.83 -2.91 -15.73
N TYR A 471 23.37 -4.11 -15.49
CA TYR A 471 23.06 -5.30 -16.26
C TYR A 471 22.64 -6.44 -15.34
N VAL A 472 21.72 -7.26 -15.81
CA VAL A 472 21.40 -8.56 -15.21
C VAL A 472 21.50 -9.62 -16.30
N ASP A 473 22.65 -10.27 -16.38
CA ASP A 473 22.91 -11.39 -17.28
C ASP A 473 23.55 -12.55 -16.52
N ILE A 474 23.79 -13.67 -17.21
CA ILE A 474 24.31 -14.87 -16.57
C ILE A 474 25.71 -14.65 -15.98
N GLU A 475 26.55 -13.86 -16.66
CA GLU A 475 27.89 -13.51 -16.20
C GLU A 475 27.80 -12.70 -14.90
N ALA A 476 26.94 -11.67 -14.87
CA ALA A 476 26.73 -10.82 -13.70
C ALA A 476 26.11 -11.58 -12.52
N LEU A 477 25.28 -12.61 -12.78
CA LEU A 477 24.78 -13.51 -11.73
C LEU A 477 25.88 -14.42 -11.17
N ILE A 478 26.75 -14.97 -12.03
CA ILE A 478 27.87 -15.83 -11.62
C ILE A 478 28.95 -15.02 -10.88
N SER A 479 29.31 -13.85 -11.39
CA SER A 479 30.29 -12.93 -10.80
C SER A 479 29.76 -12.19 -9.58
N LYS A 480 28.45 -12.28 -9.33
CA LYS A 480 27.73 -11.65 -8.22
C LYS A 480 27.73 -10.11 -8.26
N GLU A 481 27.99 -9.52 -9.42
CA GLU A 481 27.91 -8.07 -9.65
C GLU A 481 26.54 -7.48 -9.33
N CYS A 482 25.49 -8.30 -9.49
CA CYS A 482 24.10 -7.91 -9.22
C CYS A 482 23.71 -7.90 -7.74
N TYR A 483 24.58 -8.37 -6.83
CA TYR A 483 24.24 -8.61 -5.43
C TYR A 483 24.90 -7.59 -4.49
N ASP A 484 24.25 -7.33 -3.35
CA ASP A 484 24.86 -6.54 -2.29
C ASP A 484 26.07 -7.29 -1.68
N THR A 485 27.18 -6.58 -1.45
CA THR A 485 28.37 -7.07 -0.74
C THR A 485 28.10 -7.75 0.61
N GLN A 486 26.99 -7.42 1.29
CA GLN A 486 26.58 -8.05 2.55
C GLN A 486 25.80 -9.38 2.35
N GLN A 487 25.47 -9.74 1.11
CA GLN A 487 24.76 -10.97 0.78
C GLN A 487 25.74 -12.07 0.40
N TYR A 488 26.11 -12.86 1.41
CA TYR A 488 26.82 -14.12 1.17
C TYR A 488 25.85 -15.15 0.61
N ILE A 489 25.78 -15.27 -0.72
CA ILE A 489 24.94 -16.26 -1.44
C ILE A 489 25.29 -17.72 -1.05
N ASN A 490 26.38 -17.93 -0.32
CA ASN A 490 26.79 -19.26 0.17
C ASN A 490 26.04 -19.69 1.45
N SER A 491 25.18 -18.86 2.03
CA SER A 491 24.23 -19.30 3.06
C SER A 491 22.89 -19.65 2.42
N ASN A 492 22.28 -20.77 2.82
CA ASN A 492 20.87 -21.06 2.54
C ASN A 492 20.06 -19.78 2.76
N PRO A 493 19.15 -19.39 1.85
CA PRO A 493 18.38 -18.17 2.03
C PRO A 493 17.75 -18.23 3.41
N VAL A 494 18.16 -17.32 4.32
CA VAL A 494 17.65 -17.23 5.68
C VAL A 494 16.16 -17.02 5.54
N TRP A 495 15.45 -18.14 5.64
CA TRP A 495 14.15 -18.48 5.08
C TRP A 495 13.41 -17.36 4.32
N ILE A 496 13.14 -17.59 3.03
CA ILE A 496 12.13 -16.86 2.26
C ILE A 496 10.78 -17.09 2.95
N ALA A 497 10.44 -16.23 3.91
CA ALA A 497 9.16 -16.25 4.61
C ALA A 497 7.98 -15.94 3.66
N GLY A 498 8.26 -15.64 2.38
CA GLY A 498 7.32 -15.24 1.33
C GLY A 498 6.25 -16.29 1.05
N GLN A 499 5.27 -16.40 1.92
CA GLN A 499 3.97 -16.96 1.63
C GLN A 499 3.27 -16.05 0.60
N THR A 500 2.24 -16.54 -0.12
CA THR A 500 1.56 -15.63 -1.07
C THR A 500 1.03 -14.40 -0.33
N TYR A 501 0.84 -13.27 -1.02
CA TYR A 501 0.21 -12.09 -0.40
C TYR A 501 -1.09 -12.45 0.35
N GLN A 502 -1.83 -13.41 -0.18
CA GLN A 502 -3.01 -13.96 0.46
C GLN A 502 -2.63 -14.66 1.77
N ASP A 503 -1.74 -15.64 1.74
CA ASP A 503 -1.35 -16.36 2.94
C ASP A 503 -0.71 -15.43 4.00
N ALA A 504 -0.04 -14.34 3.60
CA ALA A 504 0.53 -13.32 4.51
C ALA A 504 -0.48 -12.39 5.16
N ILE A 505 -1.63 -12.24 4.52
CA ILE A 505 -2.73 -11.42 5.00
C ILE A 505 -3.75 -12.30 5.77
N TYR A 506 -3.89 -13.58 5.42
CA TYR A 506 -4.94 -14.46 5.95
C TYR A 506 -4.47 -15.45 7.02
N ASN A 507 -3.16 -15.61 7.22
CA ASN A 507 -2.54 -16.42 8.30
C ASN A 507 -1.63 -15.55 9.16
#